data_AF-A0A3B0JDV7-F1
#
_entry.id   AF-A0A3B0JDV7-F1
#
_cell.length_a   1.000
_cell.length_b   1.000
_cell.length_c   1.000
_cell.angle_alpha   90.00
_cell.angle_beta   90.00
_cell.angle_gamma   90.00
#
_symmetry.space_group_name_H-M   'P 1'
#
loop_
_entity.id
_entity.type
_entity.pdbx_description
1 polymer ?
#
loop_
_entity_poly.entity_id
_entity_poly.type
_entity_poly.pdbx_seq_one_letter_code
_entity_poly.pdbx_strand_id
1 'polypeptide(L)'
;MPGEKHVRIISNIVVSMPAQLFTLRGKFQPCANGKIYTGKIETDPTIPANQIQVYIENEEGSTLPVAQPIMINHAGFPVYHGQVSKFVTVEGHAMAVYDPYGAQQFYFPDILKYDPYRFKEQGRTIY
;
A
#
# COMPACT_ATOMS: atom_id res chain seq x y z
N MET A 1 -38.37 33.35 5.23
CA MET A 1 -36.89 33.20 5.28
C MET A 1 -36.57 31.77 4.89
N PRO A 2 -35.65 31.50 3.94
CA PRO A 2 -35.39 30.14 3.47
C PRO A 2 -34.75 29.34 4.60
N GLY A 3 -35.34 28.17 4.91
CA GLY A 3 -34.96 27.34 6.03
C GLY A 3 -33.52 26.85 5.94
N GLU A 4 -32.75 27.08 7.00
CA GLU A 4 -31.43 26.51 7.16
C GLU A 4 -31.51 24.99 7.08
N LYS A 5 -30.85 24.40 6.06
CA LYS A 5 -30.64 22.96 6.00
C LYS A 5 -29.77 22.57 7.20
N HIS A 6 -30.37 21.94 8.20
CA HIS A 6 -29.65 21.27 9.27
C HIS A 6 -28.79 20.16 8.65
N VAL A 7 -27.49 20.40 8.52
CA VAL A 7 -26.53 19.38 8.11
C VAL A 7 -26.39 18.41 9.28
N ARG A 8 -26.82 17.16 9.07
CA ARG A 8 -26.64 16.10 10.06
C ARG A 8 -25.18 15.66 10.04
N ILE A 9 -24.39 16.15 11.00
CA ILE A 9 -23.00 15.73 11.17
C ILE A 9 -23.00 14.29 11.69
N ILE A 10 -22.52 13.35 10.86
CA ILE A 10 -22.33 11.96 11.26
C ILE A 10 -20.94 11.87 11.89
N SER A 11 -20.88 11.88 13.23
CA SER A 11 -19.64 11.88 14.01
C SER A 11 -18.74 10.64 13.81
N ASN A 12 -19.24 9.60 13.12
CA ASN A 12 -18.49 8.37 12.82
C ASN A 12 -17.90 8.33 11.40
N ILE A 13 -18.02 9.40 10.61
CA ILE A 13 -17.38 9.50 9.30
C ILE A 13 -16.20 10.46 9.44
N VAL A 14 -15.02 9.89 9.70
CA VAL A 14 -13.78 10.65 9.69
C VAL A 14 -13.45 11.00 8.24
N VAL A 15 -13.19 12.28 7.97
CA VAL A 15 -12.51 12.69 6.74
C VAL A 15 -11.04 12.32 6.91
N SER A 16 -10.67 11.11 6.49
CA SER A 16 -9.29 10.63 6.54
C SER A 16 -8.83 10.12 5.19
N MET A 17 -7.51 10.18 4.99
CA MET A 17 -6.85 9.51 3.88
C MET A 17 -6.44 8.10 4.34
N PRO A 18 -6.98 7.02 3.76
CA PRO A 18 -6.56 5.66 4.07
C PRO A 18 -5.25 5.31 3.33
N ALA A 19 -4.18 6.07 3.57
CA ALA A 19 -2.86 5.76 3.05
C ALA A 19 -2.05 5.03 4.12
N GLN A 20 -1.63 3.80 3.82
CA GLN A 20 -0.80 3.00 4.72
C GLN A 20 0.64 3.56 4.69
N LEU A 21 1.11 4.10 5.82
CA LEU A 21 2.50 4.51 6.01
C LEU A 21 3.39 3.30 6.29
N PHE A 22 4.60 3.30 5.74
CA PHE A 22 5.64 2.34 6.12
C PHE A 22 6.50 2.92 7.25
N THR A 23 6.42 2.29 8.42
CA THR A 23 7.18 2.67 9.62
C THR A 23 8.29 1.67 9.93
N LEU A 24 9.11 1.97 10.92
CA LEU A 24 9.95 0.95 11.56
C LEU A 24 9.07 0.02 12.43
N ARG A 25 9.49 -1.23 12.60
CA ARG A 25 8.76 -2.25 13.36
C ARG A 25 8.69 -1.94 14.86
N GLY A 26 9.81 -1.47 15.42
CA GLY A 26 9.96 -1.25 16.86
C GLY A 26 9.79 0.21 17.29
N LYS A 27 9.49 1.12 16.36
CA LYS A 27 9.44 2.55 16.62
C LYS A 27 8.46 3.24 15.69
N PHE A 28 7.64 4.14 16.24
CA PHE A 28 6.70 4.93 15.47
C PHE A 28 7.42 6.07 14.72
N GLN A 29 8.18 5.68 13.70
CA GLN A 29 8.95 6.57 12.81
C GLN A 29 8.88 6.03 11.38
N PRO A 30 8.94 6.89 10.35
CA PRO A 30 9.01 6.47 8.96
C PRO A 30 10.17 5.50 8.72
N CYS A 31 9.94 4.47 7.90
CA CYS A 31 11.01 3.64 7.35
C CYS A 31 11.72 4.38 6.20
N ALA A 32 12.24 5.58 6.50
CA ALA A 32 12.81 6.49 5.52
C ALA A 32 14.00 5.85 4.79
N ASN A 33 14.04 6.01 3.47
CA ASN A 33 15.01 5.36 2.56
C ASN A 33 14.97 3.83 2.62
N GLY A 34 13.93 3.26 3.21
CA GLY A 34 13.66 1.83 3.19
C GLY A 34 13.22 1.35 1.80
N LYS A 35 13.12 0.03 1.70
CA LYS A 35 12.86 -0.71 0.47
C LYS A 35 11.67 -1.63 0.65
N ILE A 36 10.78 -1.64 -0.32
CA ILE A 36 9.67 -2.59 -0.41
C ILE A 36 9.96 -3.53 -1.58
N TYR A 37 9.86 -4.82 -1.31
CA TYR A 37 9.95 -5.89 -2.29
C TYR A 37 8.60 -6.61 -2.36
N THR A 38 8.21 -7.00 -3.56
CA THR A 38 6.99 -7.74 -3.88
C THR A 38 7.34 -8.97 -4.70
N GLY A 39 6.70 -10.10 -4.41
CA GLY A 39 7.00 -11.36 -5.07
C GLY A 39 5.86 -12.36 -5.00
N LYS A 40 6.09 -13.55 -5.53
CA LYS A 40 5.14 -14.66 -5.49
C LYS A 40 4.74 -14.94 -4.03
N ILE A 41 3.46 -15.27 -3.83
CA ILE A 41 2.93 -15.63 -2.51
C ILE A 41 3.80 -16.71 -1.85
N GLU A 42 4.03 -16.55 -0.55
CA GLU A 42 4.78 -17.47 0.31
C GLU A 42 6.26 -17.67 -0.09
N THR A 43 6.83 -16.75 -0.88
CA THR A 43 8.25 -16.75 -1.26
C THR A 43 9.01 -15.53 -0.73
N ASP A 44 10.35 -15.61 -0.72
CA ASP A 44 11.20 -14.46 -0.41
C ASP A 44 11.29 -13.51 -1.61
N PRO A 45 10.72 -12.29 -1.54
CA PRO A 45 10.68 -11.34 -2.66
C PRO A 45 11.99 -10.58 -2.87
N THR A 46 12.99 -10.77 -1.99
CA THR A 46 14.33 -10.20 -2.21
C THR A 46 15.11 -10.96 -3.29
N ILE A 47 14.70 -12.20 -3.58
CA ILE A 47 15.25 -13.03 -4.66
C ILE A 47 14.62 -12.60 -5.99
N PRO A 48 15.39 -12.15 -7.00
CA PRO A 48 14.82 -11.66 -8.26
C PRO A 48 13.90 -12.66 -8.99
N ALA A 49 14.18 -13.96 -8.92
CA ALA A 49 13.35 -15.00 -9.53
C ALA A 49 11.95 -15.16 -8.89
N ASN A 50 11.80 -14.64 -7.67
CA ASN A 50 10.53 -14.63 -6.95
C ASN A 50 9.77 -13.33 -7.13
N GLN A 51 10.40 -12.28 -7.66
CA GLN A 51 9.76 -10.98 -7.85
C GLN A 51 8.67 -11.06 -8.93
N ILE A 52 7.61 -10.29 -8.71
CA ILE A 52 6.57 -10.07 -9.71
C ILE A 52 6.66 -8.64 -10.25
N GLN A 53 6.00 -8.40 -11.38
CA GLN A 53 5.97 -7.06 -11.97
C GLN A 53 5.12 -6.11 -11.12
N VAL A 54 5.67 -4.93 -10.83
CA VAL A 54 4.98 -3.82 -10.18
C VAL A 54 4.69 -2.74 -11.20
N TYR A 55 3.55 -2.08 -11.08
CA TYR A 55 3.18 -0.94 -11.90
C TYR A 55 2.87 0.27 -11.05
N ILE A 56 3.04 1.45 -11.62
CA ILE A 56 2.42 2.68 -11.11
C ILE A 56 1.10 2.85 -11.84
N GLU A 57 0.02 3.11 -11.10
CA GLU A 57 -1.25 3.56 -11.65
C GLU A 57 -1.34 5.08 -11.57
N ASN A 58 -1.53 5.73 -12.72
CA ASN A 58 -1.73 7.17 -12.82
C ASN A 58 -3.18 7.56 -12.51
N GLU A 59 -3.45 8.85 -12.34
CA GLU A 59 -4.81 9.38 -12.05
C GLU A 59 -5.85 9.00 -13.11
N GLU A 60 -5.42 8.83 -14.37
CA GLU A 60 -6.25 8.43 -15.50
C GLU A 60 -6.49 6.90 -15.57
N GLY A 61 -5.91 6.12 -14.66
CA GLY A 61 -6.03 4.66 -14.61
C GLY A 61 -5.08 3.89 -15.54
N SER A 62 -4.22 4.60 -16.29
CA SER A 62 -3.14 3.97 -17.05
C SER A 62 -2.04 3.43 -16.14
N THR A 63 -1.32 2.39 -16.58
CA THR A 63 -0.25 1.76 -15.80
C THR A 63 1.12 1.85 -16.46
N LEU A 64 2.16 2.05 -15.64
CA LEU A 64 3.57 2.10 -16.07
C LEU A 64 4.37 1.04 -15.30
N PRO A 65 5.03 0.07 -15.96
CA PRO A 65 5.88 -0.90 -15.26
C PRO A 65 7.09 -0.22 -14.63
N VAL A 66 7.42 -0.64 -13.41
CA VAL A 66 8.56 -0.11 -12.65
C VAL A 66 9.42 -1.22 -12.06
N ALA A 67 10.70 -0.92 -11.88
CA ALA A 67 11.65 -1.83 -11.27
C ALA A 67 11.47 -1.86 -9.74
N GLN A 68 11.93 -2.96 -9.14
CA GLN A 68 12.03 -3.13 -7.70
C GLN A 68 13.49 -2.92 -7.23
N PRO A 69 13.73 -2.55 -5.96
CA PRO A 69 12.74 -2.29 -4.91
C PRO A 69 12.02 -0.94 -5.10
N ILE A 70 10.82 -0.85 -4.50
CA ILE A 70 10.11 0.43 -4.35
C ILE A 70 10.73 1.17 -3.17
N MET A 71 11.07 2.44 -3.36
CA MET A 71 11.70 3.26 -2.33
C MET A 71 10.68 3.92 -1.43
N ILE A 72 11.03 4.10 -0.15
CA ILE A 72 10.21 4.81 0.84
C ILE A 72 10.83 6.19 1.11
N ASN A 73 10.06 7.27 1.01
CA ASN A 73 10.54 8.62 1.32
C ASN A 73 10.61 8.91 2.83
N HIS A 74 11.09 10.11 3.18
CA HIS A 74 11.26 10.52 4.58
C HIS A 74 9.93 10.65 5.36
N ALA A 75 8.79 10.70 4.69
CA ALA A 75 7.47 10.72 5.31
C ALA A 75 6.85 9.32 5.44
N GLY A 76 7.50 8.26 4.92
CA GLY A 76 7.01 6.88 5.03
C GLY A 76 6.12 6.44 3.86
N PHE A 77 6.09 7.20 2.77
CA PHE A 77 5.32 6.85 1.57
C PHE A 77 6.19 6.16 0.52
N PRO A 78 5.63 5.19 -0.23
CA PRO A 78 6.30 4.66 -1.41
C PRO A 78 6.40 5.73 -2.49
N VAL A 79 7.55 5.81 -3.15
CA VAL A 79 7.83 6.85 -4.16
C VAL A 79 8.47 6.29 -5.42
N TYR A 80 8.21 6.96 -6.53
CA TYR A 80 8.90 6.80 -7.81
C TYR A 80 9.45 8.14 -8.26
N HIS A 81 10.75 8.20 -8.55
CA HIS A 81 11.47 9.45 -8.86
C HIS A 81 11.18 10.59 -7.86
N GLY A 82 11.04 10.24 -6.58
CA GLY A 82 10.77 11.19 -5.48
C GLY A 82 9.31 11.61 -5.32
N GLN A 83 8.43 11.25 -6.25
CA GLN A 83 6.99 11.52 -6.17
C GLN A 83 6.27 10.39 -5.46
N VAL A 84 5.30 10.71 -4.59
CA VAL A 84 4.40 9.71 -4.02
C VAL A 84 3.54 9.16 -5.14
N SER A 85 3.52 7.83 -5.28
CA SER A 85 2.85 7.16 -6.39
C SER A 85 2.04 5.96 -5.89
N LYS A 86 0.97 5.62 -6.62
CA LYS A 86 0.17 4.43 -6.35
C LYS A 86 0.80 3.23 -7.05
N PHE A 87 1.35 2.31 -6.27
CA PHE A 87 1.90 1.06 -6.78
C PHE A 87 0.85 -0.04 -6.76
N VAL A 88 0.74 -0.80 -7.86
CA VAL A 88 -0.25 -1.87 -8.03
C VAL A 88 0.39 -3.11 -8.63
N THR A 89 -0.22 -4.27 -8.37
CA THR A 89 0.15 -5.58 -8.92
C THR A 89 -1.09 -6.21 -9.56
N VAL A 90 -0.88 -7.08 -10.55
CA VAL A 90 -1.99 -7.79 -11.22
C VAL A 90 -2.54 -8.96 -10.39
N GLU A 91 -1.75 -9.46 -9.45
CA GLU A 91 -2.09 -10.60 -8.60
C GLU A 91 -1.74 -10.34 -7.12
N GLY A 92 -2.24 -11.21 -6.24
CA GLY A 92 -1.83 -11.24 -4.84
C GLY A 92 -0.34 -11.58 -4.71
N HIS A 93 0.33 -11.03 -3.69
CA HIS A 93 1.77 -11.11 -3.58
C HIS A 93 2.26 -11.18 -2.14
N ALA A 94 3.45 -11.76 -1.97
CA ALA A 94 4.25 -11.58 -0.77
C ALA A 94 4.89 -10.18 -0.78
N MET A 95 5.04 -9.58 0.39
CA MET A 95 5.69 -8.27 0.55
C MET A 95 6.73 -8.34 1.66
N ALA A 96 7.93 -7.82 1.41
CA ALA A 96 8.95 -7.62 2.43
C ALA A 96 9.38 -6.15 2.48
N VAL A 97 9.52 -5.61 3.69
CA VAL A 97 9.92 -4.22 3.93
C VAL A 97 11.22 -4.23 4.71
N TYR A 98 12.24 -3.56 4.17
CA TYR A 98 13.55 -3.40 4.78
C TYR A 98 13.83 -1.93 5.05
N ASP A 99 14.55 -1.66 6.13
CA ASP A 99 15.09 -0.33 6.42
C ASP A 99 16.34 -0.05 5.57
N PRO A 100 16.88 1.18 5.57
CA PRO A 100 18.03 1.52 4.73
C PRO A 100 19.33 0.79 5.13
N TYR A 101 19.37 0.18 6.32
CA TYR A 101 20.52 -0.59 6.82
C TYR A 101 20.38 -2.09 6.51
N GLY A 102 19.31 -2.51 5.83
CA GLY A 102 19.07 -3.89 5.44
C GLY A 102 18.42 -4.74 6.54
N ALA A 103 17.90 -4.13 7.62
CA ALA A 103 17.14 -4.86 8.62
C ALA A 103 15.66 -4.97 8.20
N GLN A 104 15.15 -6.20 8.21
CA GLN A 104 13.76 -6.48 7.87
C GLN A 104 12.81 -5.91 8.93
N GLN A 105 11.91 -5.03 8.51
CA GLN A 105 10.88 -4.44 9.36
C GLN A 105 9.61 -5.27 9.33
N PHE A 106 9.16 -5.67 8.14
CA PHE A 106 7.92 -6.43 7.96
C PHE A 106 8.06 -7.48 6.87
N TYR A 107 7.28 -8.55 7.00
CA TYR A 107 7.02 -9.49 5.94
C TYR A 107 5.60 -10.02 6.02
N PHE A 108 4.96 -10.07 4.86
CA PHE A 108 3.63 -10.59 4.66
C PHE A 108 3.73 -11.65 3.57
N PRO A 109 3.49 -12.94 3.89
CA PRO A 109 3.58 -14.01 2.89
C PRO A 109 2.49 -13.93 1.83
N ASP A 110 1.36 -13.29 2.13
CA ASP A 110 0.26 -13.00 1.21
C ASP A 110 -0.49 -11.77 1.70
N ILE A 111 -0.40 -10.65 0.98
CA ILE A 111 -1.05 -9.39 1.36
C ILE A 111 -2.58 -9.50 1.39
N LEU A 112 -3.19 -10.34 0.54
CA LEU A 112 -4.65 -10.46 0.47
C LEU A 112 -5.24 -11.13 1.72
N LYS A 113 -4.43 -11.83 2.53
CA LYS A 113 -4.86 -12.35 3.85
C LYS A 113 -5.11 -11.23 4.86
N TYR A 114 -4.62 -10.01 4.61
CA TYR A 114 -4.69 -8.86 5.51
C TYR A 114 -5.60 -7.74 4.98
N ASP A 115 -6.23 -7.92 3.82
CA ASP A 115 -7.17 -6.94 3.26
C ASP A 115 -8.49 -6.91 4.08
N PRO A 116 -8.80 -5.80 4.77
CA PRO A 116 -10.03 -5.68 5.56
C PRO A 116 -11.30 -5.62 4.69
N TYR A 117 -11.18 -5.42 3.37
CA TYR A 117 -12.29 -5.36 2.43
C TYR A 117 -12.66 -6.71 1.80
N ARG A 118 -11.87 -7.77 2.03
CA ARG A 118 -12.13 -9.13 1.51
C ARG A 118 -13.55 -9.64 1.83
N PHE A 119 -14.13 -9.22 2.96
CA PHE A 119 -15.49 -9.63 3.36
C PHE A 119 -16.61 -8.75 2.81
N LYS A 120 -16.32 -7.59 2.19
CA LYS A 120 -17.35 -6.68 1.69
C LYS A 120 -17.83 -6.99 0.27
N GLU A 121 -17.05 -7.75 -0.51
CA GLU A 121 -17.45 -8.13 -1.88
C GLU A 121 -18.48 -9.27 -1.94
N GLN A 122 -18.58 -10.12 -0.91
CA GLN A 122 -19.62 -11.15 -0.84
C GLN A 122 -21.04 -10.61 -0.57
N GLY A 123 -21.16 -9.31 -0.24
CA GLY A 123 -22.45 -8.66 0.04
C GLY A 123 -23.10 -7.96 -1.15
N ARG A 124 -22.48 -7.93 -2.34
CA ARG A 124 -23.08 -7.32 -3.56
C ARG A 124 -23.66 -8.39 -4.48
N THR A 125 -24.55 -9.23 -3.96
CA THR A 125 -25.55 -9.88 -4.82
C THR A 125 -26.65 -8.87 -5.08
N ILE A 126 -26.56 -8.21 -6.23
CA ILE A 126 -27.63 -7.44 -6.83
C ILE A 126 -28.80 -8.38 -7.16
N TYR A 127 -29.96 -8.15 -6.53
CA TYR A 127 -31.28 -8.49 -7.04
C TYR A 127 -32.02 -7.19 -7.31
#